data_AF-A0A3A6EKP5-F1
#
_entry.id   AF-A0A3A6EKP5-F1
#
_cell.length_a   1.000
_cell.length_b   1.000
_cell.length_c   1.000
_cell.angle_alpha   90.00
_cell.angle_beta   90.00
_cell.angle_gamma   90.00
#
_symmetry.space_group_name_H-M   'P 1'
#
loop_
_entity.id
_entity.type
_entity.pdbx_description
1 polymer ?
#
loop_
_entity_poly.entity_id
_entity_poly.type
_entity_poly.pdbx_seq_one_letter_code
_entity_poly.pdbx_strand_id
1 'polypeptide(L)'
;MLKLEIKMDESKIEADRKYQAERIYQALESAFSRYSLNKIVQPDGTLCFVGNGNPKDYGAFGSIITSLKEKVWFMDYVTRWIWYNSDDGANEEDFVAEDVLYHYTKKMSAA
;
A
#
# COMPACT_ATOMS: atom_id res chain seq x y z
N MET A 1 8.31 9.52 9.85
CA MET A 1 8.29 8.18 9.27
C MET A 1 7.38 8.20 8.06
N LEU A 2 7.83 7.57 6.97
CA LEU A 2 6.99 7.25 5.82
C LEU A 2 6.79 5.73 5.78
N LYS A 3 5.54 5.26 5.85
CA LYS A 3 5.23 3.82 5.85
C LYS A 3 3.90 3.56 5.16
N LEU A 4 3.83 2.50 4.36
CA LEU A 4 2.61 2.02 3.75
C LEU A 4 2.34 0.56 4.16
N GLU A 5 1.14 0.31 4.69
CA GLU A 5 0.67 -1.03 5.00
C GLU A 5 -0.31 -1.50 3.93
N ILE A 6 -0.12 -2.72 3.44
CA ILE A 6 -0.98 -3.36 2.43
C ILE A 6 -1.30 -4.79 2.89
N LYS A 7 -2.59 -5.14 2.90
CA LYS A 7 -3.06 -6.53 3.08
C LYS A 7 -4.06 -6.90 2.01
N MET A 8 -3.92 -8.11 1.46
CA MET A 8 -4.83 -8.66 0.46
C MET A 8 -5.79 -9.66 1.09
N ASP A 9 -6.99 -9.79 0.52
CA ASP A 9 -7.97 -10.83 0.81
C ASP A 9 -7.58 -12.12 0.07
N GLU A 10 -6.66 -12.86 0.65
CA GLU A 10 -6.18 -14.12 0.05
C GLU A 10 -7.32 -15.13 -0.15
N SER A 11 -8.24 -15.22 0.81
CA SER A 11 -9.41 -16.09 0.70
C SER A 11 -10.29 -15.74 -0.50
N LYS A 12 -10.56 -14.44 -0.72
CA LYS A 12 -11.32 -13.99 -1.90
C LYS A 12 -10.54 -14.20 -3.20
N ILE A 13 -9.22 -13.96 -3.21
CA ILE A 13 -8.38 -14.21 -4.38
C ILE A 13 -8.45 -15.69 -4.79
N GLU A 14 -8.31 -16.59 -3.82
CA GLU A 14 -8.37 -18.04 -4.02
C GLU A 14 -9.76 -18.51 -4.48
N ALA A 15 -10.83 -17.94 -3.90
CA ALA A 15 -12.20 -18.27 -4.26
C ALA A 15 -12.56 -17.83 -5.68
N ASP A 16 -12.19 -16.60 -6.07
CA ASP A 16 -12.50 -16.03 -7.39
C ASP A 16 -11.71 -16.66 -8.52
N ARG A 17 -10.50 -17.20 -8.24
CA ARG A 17 -9.57 -17.83 -9.21
C ARG A 17 -9.20 -16.96 -10.41
N LYS A 18 -9.42 -15.64 -10.34
CA LYS A 18 -9.03 -14.67 -11.38
C LYS A 18 -7.55 -14.35 -11.36
N TYR A 19 -6.95 -14.35 -10.17
CA TYR A 19 -5.54 -14.04 -9.92
C TYR A 19 -4.96 -15.07 -8.93
N GLN A 20 -3.64 -15.06 -8.79
CA GLN A 20 -2.93 -15.84 -7.78
C GLN A 20 -2.34 -14.86 -6.76
N ALA A 21 -2.52 -15.13 -5.46
CA ALA A 21 -2.02 -14.26 -4.39
C ALA A 21 -0.50 -14.01 -4.53
N GLU A 22 0.26 -15.07 -4.80
CA GLU A 22 1.70 -15.02 -5.09
C GLU A 22 2.04 -13.98 -6.18
N ARG A 23 1.28 -13.94 -7.29
CA ARG A 23 1.52 -13.00 -8.39
C ARG A 23 1.20 -11.56 -8.02
N ILE A 24 0.17 -11.35 -7.20
CA ILE A 24 -0.18 -10.04 -6.66
C ILE A 24 0.95 -9.54 -5.76
N TYR A 25 1.44 -10.37 -4.84
CA TYR A 25 2.55 -10.00 -3.97
C TYR A 25 3.84 -9.74 -4.74
N GLN A 26 4.19 -10.56 -5.73
CA GLN A 26 5.34 -10.30 -6.61
C GLN A 26 5.21 -8.96 -7.36
N ALA A 27 4.00 -8.60 -7.81
CA ALA A 27 3.75 -7.33 -8.49
C ALA A 27 3.90 -6.14 -7.52
N LEU A 28 3.41 -6.26 -6.30
CA LEU A 28 3.62 -5.26 -5.24
C LEU A 28 5.12 -5.11 -4.98
N GLU A 29 5.83 -6.19 -4.66
CA GLU A 29 7.26 -6.16 -4.38
C GLU A 29 8.08 -5.51 -5.49
N SER A 30 7.77 -5.83 -6.75
CA SER A 30 8.41 -5.22 -7.92
C SER A 30 8.15 -3.72 -8.02
N ALA A 31 6.95 -3.26 -7.65
CA ALA A 31 6.59 -1.84 -7.67
C ALA A 31 7.30 -1.01 -6.60
N PHE A 32 7.62 -1.60 -5.44
CA PHE A 32 8.35 -0.93 -4.36
C PHE A 32 9.87 -1.06 -4.48
N SER A 33 10.38 -2.19 -4.99
CA SER A 33 11.82 -2.44 -5.11
C SER A 33 12.55 -1.44 -6.01
N ARG A 34 11.86 -0.88 -7.02
CA ARG A 34 12.39 0.18 -7.89
C ARG A 34 12.78 1.48 -7.15
N TYR A 35 12.29 1.66 -5.93
CA TYR A 35 12.62 2.81 -5.07
C TYR A 35 13.50 2.44 -3.87
N SER A 36 13.96 1.18 -3.79
CA SER A 36 14.79 0.69 -2.69
C SER A 36 14.15 0.85 -1.29
N LEU A 37 12.81 0.83 -1.23
CA LEU A 37 12.07 0.89 0.03
C LEU A 37 12.21 -0.41 0.82
N ASN A 38 12.28 -0.30 2.14
CA ASN A 38 12.40 -1.46 3.02
C ASN A 38 11.07 -2.20 3.10
N LYS A 39 11.09 -3.54 3.00
CA LYS A 39 9.90 -4.40 3.14
C LYS A 39 9.98 -5.19 4.44
N ILE A 40 8.89 -5.16 5.21
CA ILE A 40 8.69 -5.98 6.42
C ILE A 40 7.36 -6.73 6.24
N VAL A 41 7.35 -8.04 6.48
CA VAL A 41 6.14 -8.85 6.46
C VAL A 41 5.70 -9.08 7.89
N GLN A 42 4.48 -8.68 8.24
CA GLN A 42 3.90 -8.92 9.56
C GLN A 42 3.39 -10.36 9.68
N PRO A 43 3.26 -10.91 10.92
CA PRO A 43 2.79 -12.28 11.14
C PRO A 43 1.41 -12.60 10.54
N ASP A 44 0.57 -11.58 10.35
CA ASP A 44 -0.78 -11.72 9.81
C ASP A 44 -0.84 -11.59 8.27
N GLY A 45 0.32 -11.54 7.60
CA GLY A 45 0.46 -11.39 6.15
C GLY A 45 0.51 -9.94 5.66
N THR A 46 0.35 -8.94 6.53
CA THR A 46 0.41 -7.53 6.11
C THR A 46 1.82 -7.16 5.63
N LEU A 47 1.93 -6.64 4.42
CA LEU A 47 3.16 -6.05 3.89
C LEU A 47 3.30 -4.61 4.38
N CYS A 48 4.44 -4.30 4.99
CA CYS A 48 4.83 -2.96 5.39
C CYS A 48 6.01 -2.49 4.54
N PHE A 49 5.81 -1.42 3.79
CA PHE A 49 6.88 -0.74 3.07
C PHE A 49 7.27 0.53 3.83
N VAL A 50 8.54 0.68 4.17
CA VAL A 50 9.06 1.78 5.00
C VAL A 50 10.07 2.59 4.20
N GLY A 51 9.96 3.92 4.29
CA GLY A 51 10.97 4.85 3.81
C GLY A 51 12.34 4.54 4.39
N ASN A 52 13.39 4.88 3.65
CA ASN A 52 14.78 4.70 4.06
C ASN A 52 15.49 6.04 4.31
N GLY A 53 14.75 7.15 4.31
CA GLY A 53 15.27 8.50 4.50
C GLY A 53 15.73 9.16 3.19
N ASN A 54 15.49 8.54 2.05
CA ASN A 54 15.74 9.17 0.75
C ASN A 54 14.74 10.32 0.55
N PRO A 55 15.19 11.52 0.13
CA PRO A 55 14.31 12.66 -0.14
C PRO A 55 13.19 12.38 -1.16
N LYS A 56 13.31 11.31 -1.95
CA LYS A 56 12.30 10.90 -2.94
C LYS A 56 11.24 9.95 -2.38
N ASP A 57 11.36 9.48 -1.14
CA ASP A 57 10.45 8.48 -0.57
C ASP A 57 8.99 8.94 -0.62
N TYR A 58 8.70 10.18 -0.22
CA TYR A 58 7.35 10.74 -0.26
C TYR A 58 6.74 10.65 -1.67
N GLY A 59 7.48 11.13 -2.67
CA GLY A 59 7.04 11.06 -4.07
C GLY A 59 6.93 9.62 -4.60
N ALA A 60 7.79 8.72 -4.15
CA ALA A 60 7.74 7.30 -4.50
C ALA A 60 6.45 6.65 -3.97
N PHE A 61 6.11 6.85 -2.70
CA PHE A 61 4.86 6.35 -2.13
C PHE A 61 3.64 6.94 -2.83
N GLY A 62 3.61 8.26 -3.06
CA GLY A 62 2.52 8.89 -3.81
C GLY A 62 2.35 8.32 -5.23
N SER A 63 3.45 8.07 -5.94
CA SER A 63 3.42 7.44 -7.27
C SER A 63 2.89 6.00 -7.25
N ILE A 64 3.29 5.21 -6.25
CA ILE A 64 2.80 3.83 -6.12
C ILE A 64 1.32 3.82 -5.74
N ILE A 65 0.91 4.65 -4.77
CA ILE A 65 -0.48 4.74 -4.31
C ILE A 65 -1.41 5.09 -5.47
N THR A 66 -1.06 6.13 -6.22
CA THR A 66 -1.84 6.58 -7.38
C THR A 66 -1.87 5.55 -8.51
N SER A 67 -0.81 4.76 -8.69
CA SER A 67 -0.79 3.66 -9.66
C SER A 67 -1.64 2.46 -9.21
N LEU A 68 -1.63 2.10 -7.92
CA LEU A 68 -2.35 0.94 -7.39
C LEU A 68 -3.87 1.13 -7.41
N LYS A 69 -4.37 2.35 -7.13
CA LYS A 69 -5.82 2.64 -7.14
C LYS A 69 -6.48 2.40 -8.50
N GLU A 70 -5.71 2.35 -9.59
CA GLU A 70 -6.21 2.12 -10.95
C GLU A 70 -6.21 0.62 -11.33
N LYS A 71 -5.70 -0.26 -10.45
CA LYS A 71 -5.58 -1.69 -10.72
C LYS A 71 -6.74 -2.45 -10.10
N VAL A 72 -7.59 -3.03 -10.95
CA VAL A 72 -8.70 -3.90 -10.52
C VAL A 72 -8.21 -5.07 -9.66
N TRP A 73 -7.10 -5.71 -10.05
CA TRP A 73 -6.48 -6.81 -9.27
C TRP A 73 -6.01 -6.40 -7.87
N PHE A 74 -5.87 -5.10 -7.61
CA PHE A 74 -5.55 -4.56 -6.30
C PHE A 74 -6.81 -4.12 -5.57
N MET A 75 -7.59 -3.22 -6.17
CA MET A 75 -8.76 -2.60 -5.53
C MET A 75 -9.87 -3.60 -5.19
N ASP A 76 -10.05 -4.66 -5.97
CA ASP A 76 -11.05 -5.69 -5.68
C ASP A 76 -10.69 -6.56 -4.47
N TYR A 77 -9.41 -6.63 -4.11
CA TYR A 77 -8.88 -7.61 -3.16
C TYR A 77 -8.12 -7.00 -1.98
N VAL A 78 -7.83 -5.70 -1.96
CA VAL A 78 -7.14 -5.07 -0.83
C VAL A 78 -8.11 -4.92 0.36
N THR A 79 -7.67 -5.32 1.56
CA THR A 79 -8.45 -5.25 2.81
C THR A 79 -7.87 -4.27 3.81
N ARG A 80 -6.59 -3.94 3.68
CA ARG A 80 -5.91 -2.91 4.46
C ARG A 80 -5.02 -2.12 3.53
N TRP A 81 -5.17 -0.80 3.54
CA TRP A 81 -4.29 0.10 2.80
C TRP A 81 -4.10 1.41 3.58
N ILE A 82 -3.08 1.45 4.44
CA ILE A 82 -2.88 2.55 5.38
C ILE A 82 -1.57 3.26 5.08
N TRP A 83 -1.65 4.57 4.87
CA TRP A 83 -0.51 5.44 4.62
C TRP A 83 -0.16 6.23 5.88
N TYR A 84 1.08 6.10 6.33
CA TYR A 84 1.63 6.81 7.47
C TYR A 84 2.59 7.88 6.95
N ASN A 85 2.24 9.15 7.19
CA ASN A 85 2.94 10.29 6.64
C ASN A 85 3.35 11.27 7.74
N SER A 86 4.64 11.59 7.81
CA SER A 86 5.17 12.63 8.70
C SER A 86 5.69 13.86 7.96
N ASP A 87 5.35 14.05 6.68
CA ASP A 87 5.89 15.16 5.88
C ASP A 87 5.49 16.54 6.46
N ASP A 88 4.28 16.66 7.01
CA ASP A 88 3.79 17.84 7.72
C ASP A 88 4.05 17.79 9.25
N GLY A 89 4.75 16.74 9.72
CA GLY A 89 5.00 16.49 11.14
C GLY A 89 6.24 17.20 11.67
N ALA A 90 6.28 17.46 12.97
CA ALA A 90 7.46 18.06 13.62
C ALA A 90 8.70 17.14 13.58
N ASN A 91 8.49 15.83 13.53
CA ASN A 91 9.53 14.80 13.43
C ASN A 91 8.93 13.47 12.93
N GLU A 92 9.73 12.42 12.90
CA GLU A 92 9.29 11.14 12.35
C GLU A 92 8.20 10.40 13.13
N GLU A 93 8.05 10.68 14.42
CA GLU A 93 7.01 10.11 15.30
C GLU A 93 5.70 10.90 15.22
N ASP A 94 5.75 12.14 14.73
CA ASP A 94 4.58 12.98 14.44
C ASP A 94 4.06 12.68 13.03
N PHE A 95 3.37 11.55 12.90
CA PHE A 95 2.79 11.12 11.63
C PHE A 95 1.26 11.04 11.71
N VAL A 96 0.61 11.26 10.58
CA VAL A 96 -0.81 10.94 10.38
C VAL A 96 -0.96 9.58 9.72
N ALA A 97 -1.98 8.82 10.13
CA ALA A 97 -2.38 7.58 9.46
C ALA A 97 -3.63 7.84 8.62
N GLU A 98 -3.51 7.74 7.31
CA GLU A 98 -4.61 7.84 6.35
C GLU A 98 -5.06 6.45 5.90
N ASP A 99 -6.35 6.17 6.02
CA ASP A 99 -6.97 4.99 5.42
C ASP A 99 -7.21 5.26 3.92
N VAL A 100 -6.24 4.86 3.10
CA VAL A 100 -6.22 5.06 1.66
C VAL A 100 -7.33 4.22 0.99
N LEU A 101 -7.64 3.04 1.53
CA LEU A 101 -8.74 2.22 1.04
C LEU A 101 -10.08 2.92 1.24
N TYR A 102 -10.33 3.45 2.44
CA TYR A 102 -11.52 4.23 2.73
C TYR A 102 -11.60 5.48 1.85
N HIS A 103 -10.49 6.19 1.66
CA HIS A 103 -10.41 7.38 0.81
C HIS A 103 -10.93 7.10 -0.61
N TYR A 104 -10.43 6.03 -1.25
CA TYR A 104 -10.80 5.73 -2.64
C TYR A 104 -12.16 5.04 -2.77
N THR A 105 -12.55 4.19 -1.82
CA THR A 105 -13.87 3.54 -1.88
C THR A 105 -15.01 4.53 -1.62
N LYS A 106 -14.85 5.48 -0.68
CA LYS A 106 -15.84 6.53 -0.43
C LYS A 106 -16.02 7.44 -1.65
N LYS A 107 -14.93 7.81 -2.33
CA LYS A 107 -14.99 8.62 -3.56
C LYS A 107 -15.71 7.88 -4.70
N MET A 108 -15.54 6.55 -4.80
CA MET A 108 -16.27 5.75 -5.79
C MET A 108 -17.77 5.66 -5.50
N SER A 109 -18.21 5.71 -4.24
CA SER A 109 -19.65 5.72 -3.89
C SER A 109 -20.35 7.07 -4.09
N ALA A 110 -19.60 8.15 -4.29
CA ALA A 110 -20.12 9.51 -4.46
C ALA A 110 -20.14 9.99 -5.93
N ALA A 111 -19.80 9.12 -6.88
CA ALA A 111 -19.71 9.39 -8.32
C ALA A 111 -20.85 8.74 -9.10
#